data_AF-A0A7X7VEY1-F1
#
_entry.id   AF-A0A7X7VEY1-F1
#
_cell.length_a   1.000
_cell.length_b   1.000
_cell.length_c   1.000
_cell.angle_alpha   90.00
_cell.angle_beta   90.00
_cell.angle_gamma   90.00
#
_symmetry.space_group_name_H-M   'P 1'
#
loop_
_entity.id
_entity.type
_entity.pdbx_description
1 polymer ?
#
loop_
_entity_poly.entity_id
_entity_poly.type
_entity_poly.pdbx_seq_one_letter_code
_entity_poly.pdbx_strand_id
1 'polypeptide(L)'
;MAKKTDFNRLFVPLVRYLEKVLALVVLVSVLVSLVKGGITLAGMDWSAKETFYELIYRILLLVIGLELVRMLITHSLGAVLELLAFVIARKMLKPDLTAVDIILSVVAFVVLLAGRKHLMSRTCYGPGEMGAEAAEGIDPGSARR
;
A
#
# COMPACT_ATOMS: atom_id res chain seq x y z
N MET A 1 -31.36 22.86 -21.29
CA MET A 1 -30.25 21.87 -21.25
C MET A 1 -28.85 22.51 -21.34
N ALA A 2 -28.59 23.71 -20.79
CA ALA A 2 -27.28 24.40 -20.95
C ALA A 2 -26.39 24.45 -19.68
N LYS A 3 -26.92 24.16 -18.48
CA LYS A 3 -26.23 24.41 -17.20
C LYS A 3 -25.21 23.33 -16.76
N LYS A 4 -25.22 22.14 -17.38
CA LYS A 4 -24.41 20.98 -16.96
C LYS A 4 -22.94 21.07 -17.41
N THR A 5 -22.69 21.77 -18.52
CA THR A 5 -21.35 21.83 -19.15
C THR A 5 -20.38 22.74 -18.39
N ASP A 6 -20.88 23.82 -17.78
CA ASP A 6 -20.04 24.76 -17.00
C ASP A 6 -19.60 24.17 -15.66
N PHE A 7 -20.48 23.42 -14.99
CA PHE A 7 -20.19 22.84 -13.68
C PHE A 7 -19.01 21.85 -13.75
N ASN A 8 -18.98 20.95 -14.73
CA ASN A 8 -17.87 20.02 -14.90
C ASN A 8 -16.55 20.72 -15.30
N ARG A 9 -16.62 21.82 -16.07
CA ARG A 9 -15.44 22.59 -16.47
C ARG A 9 -14.79 23.34 -15.30
N LEU A 10 -15.57 23.74 -14.29
CA LEU A 10 -15.07 24.36 -13.06
C LEU A 10 -14.65 23.33 -12.00
N PHE A 11 -15.35 22.20 -11.91
CA PHE A 11 -15.09 21.20 -10.87
C PHE A 11 -13.81 20.39 -11.13
N VAL A 12 -13.53 20.02 -12.37
CA VAL A 12 -12.32 19.26 -12.74
C VAL A 12 -11.00 19.97 -12.35
N PRO A 13 -10.80 21.27 -12.65
CA PRO A 13 -9.58 21.97 -12.22
C PRO A 13 -9.53 22.17 -10.70
N LEU A 14 -10.68 22.35 -10.04
CA LEU A 14 -10.75 22.46 -8.59
C LEU A 14 -10.32 21.16 -7.89
N VAL A 15 -10.83 20.02 -8.34
CA VAL A 15 -10.43 18.70 -7.83
C VAL A 15 -8.94 18.46 -8.04
N ARG A 16 -8.42 18.75 -9.24
CA ARG A 16 -7.00 18.62 -9.55
C ARG A 16 -6.12 19.55 -8.72
N TYR A 17 -6.62 20.73 -8.37
CA TYR A 17 -5.92 21.65 -7.46
C TYR A 17 -5.89 21.10 -6.03
N LEU A 18 -7.04 20.63 -5.52
CA LEU A 18 -7.15 20.01 -4.20
C LEU A 18 -6.25 18.78 -4.06
N GLU A 19 -6.20 17.92 -5.08
CA GLU A 19 -5.32 16.74 -5.13
C GLU A 19 -3.84 17.11 -4.96
N LYS A 20 -3.38 18.13 -5.70
CA LYS A 20 -1.99 18.65 -5.56
C LYS A 20 -1.74 19.22 -4.17
N VAL A 21 -2.70 19.97 -3.62
CA VAL A 21 -2.59 20.52 -2.26
C VAL A 21 -2.51 19.41 -1.22
N LEU A 22 -3.37 18.39 -1.33
CA LEU A 22 -3.37 17.24 -0.42
C LEU A 22 -2.05 16.46 -0.50
N ALA A 23 -1.57 16.16 -1.71
CA ALA A 23 -0.29 15.50 -1.91
C ALA A 23 0.87 16.31 -1.29
N LEU A 24 0.85 17.63 -1.46
CA LEU A 24 1.86 18.52 -0.87
C LEU A 24 1.80 18.56 0.66
N VAL A 25 0.61 18.62 1.25
CA VAL A 25 0.43 18.60 2.71
C VAL A 25 0.94 17.29 3.31
N VAL A 26 0.61 16.14 2.70
CA VAL A 26 1.12 14.83 3.17
C VAL A 26 2.64 14.77 3.01
N LEU A 27 3.18 15.22 1.87
CA LEU A 27 4.63 15.23 1.65
C LEU A 27 5.37 16.07 2.69
N VAL A 28 4.90 17.29 2.98
CA VAL A 28 5.47 18.16 4.01
C VAL A 28 5.38 17.48 5.38
N SER A 29 4.26 16.83 5.71
CA SER A 29 4.08 16.11 6.97
C SER A 29 5.08 14.96 7.13
N VAL A 30 5.36 14.23 6.06
CA VAL A 30 6.37 13.16 6.03
C VAL A 30 7.77 13.74 6.24
N LEU A 31 8.13 14.84 5.56
CA LEU A 31 9.43 15.49 5.72
C LEU A 31 9.64 16.02 7.14
N VAL A 32 8.63 16.65 7.73
CA VAL A 32 8.68 17.12 9.12
C VAL A 32 8.85 15.94 10.08
N SER A 33 8.13 14.84 9.84
CA SER A 33 8.22 13.63 10.66
C SER A 33 9.60 12.97 10.55
N LEU A 34 10.21 12.99 9.36
CA LEU A 34 11.56 12.49 9.13
C LEU A 34 12.58 13.31 9.93
N VAL A 35 12.54 14.65 9.84
CA VAL A 35 13.50 15.52 10.53
C VAL A 35 13.33 15.42 12.05
N LYS A 36 12.10 15.64 12.56
CA LYS A 36 11.83 15.57 14.01
C LYS A 36 12.10 14.18 14.55
N GLY A 37 11.70 13.14 13.82
CA GLY A 37 11.93 11.76 14.20
C GLY A 37 13.42 11.40 14.26
N GLY A 38 14.21 11.86 13.28
CA GLY A 38 15.66 11.69 13.27
C GLY A 38 16.34 12.36 14.47
N ILE A 39 15.93 13.58 14.80
CA ILE A 39 16.44 14.29 15.99
C ILE A 39 16.10 13.53 17.29
N THR A 40 14.85 13.06 17.42
CA THR A 40 14.44 12.25 18.58
C THR A 40 15.27 10.97 18.70
N LEU A 41 15.53 10.30 17.57
CA LEU A 41 16.31 9.06 17.56
C LEU A 41 17.79 9.28 17.87
N ALA A 42 18.37 10.38 17.39
CA ALA A 42 19.76 10.71 17.70
C ALA A 42 19.99 10.91 19.20
N GLY A 43 18.96 11.33 19.95
CA GLY A 43 19.01 11.48 21.40
C GLY A 43 18.67 10.23 22.22
N MET A 44 18.31 9.11 21.59
CA MET A 44 17.98 7.86 22.30
C MET A 44 19.21 6.97 22.48
N ASP A 45 19.12 6.05 23.45
CA ASP A 45 20.16 5.07 23.74
C ASP A 45 20.14 3.93 22.70
N TRP A 46 21.18 3.86 21.87
CA TRP A 46 21.34 2.83 20.83
C TRP A 46 21.72 1.45 21.37
N SER A 47 22.03 1.34 22.66
CA SER A 47 22.26 0.04 23.30
C SER A 47 20.94 -0.70 23.62
N ALA A 48 19.83 0.05 23.72
CA ALA A 48 18.50 -0.50 23.98
C ALA A 48 17.86 -1.07 22.71
N LYS A 49 17.20 -2.23 22.83
CA LYS A 49 16.49 -2.87 21.71
C LYS A 49 15.29 -2.04 21.25
N GLU A 50 14.68 -1.32 22.18
CA GLU A 50 13.53 -0.45 21.99
C GLU A 50 13.82 0.65 20.96
N THR A 51 15.03 1.21 20.97
CA THR A 51 15.47 2.23 20.00
C THR A 51 15.48 1.67 18.57
N PHE A 52 15.90 0.41 18.41
CA PHE A 52 15.88 -0.27 17.11
C PHE A 52 14.46 -0.54 16.62
N TYR A 53 13.57 -1.01 17.49
CA TYR A 53 12.15 -1.19 17.15
C TYR A 53 11.49 0.15 16.78
N GLU A 54 11.77 1.22 17.52
CA GLU A 54 11.25 2.55 17.27
C GLU A 54 11.76 3.12 15.93
N LEU A 55 13.04 2.88 15.58
CA LEU A 55 13.60 3.21 14.27
C LEU A 55 12.84 2.53 13.14
N ILE A 56 12.69 1.21 13.20
CA ILE A 56 11.96 0.45 12.17
C ILE A 56 10.52 0.97 12.08
N TYR A 57 9.84 1.12 13.23
CA TYR A 57 8.47 1.59 13.29
C TYR A 57 8.28 2.95 12.60
N ARG A 58 9.20 3.90 12.84
CA ARG A 58 9.18 5.23 12.21
C ARG A 58 9.51 5.18 10.73
N ILE A 59 10.52 4.40 10.32
CA ILE A 59 10.86 4.25 8.90
C ILE A 59 9.65 3.70 8.14
N LEU A 60 9.00 2.65 8.66
CA LEU A 60 7.84 2.07 7.99
C LEU A 60 6.68 3.07 7.90
N LEU A 61 6.46 3.90 8.93
CA LEU A 61 5.49 5.00 8.86
C LEU A 61 5.81 6.01 7.76
N LEU A 62 7.09 6.38 7.60
CA LEU A 62 7.52 7.29 6.56
C LEU A 62 7.32 6.71 5.17
N VAL A 63 7.63 5.42 4.98
CA VAL A 63 7.40 4.70 3.71
C VAL A 63 5.91 4.70 3.36
N ILE A 64 5.01 4.42 4.33
CA ILE A 64 3.55 4.51 4.11
C ILE A 64 3.16 5.93 3.67
N GLY A 65 3.70 6.95 4.34
CA GLY A 65 3.42 8.34 3.99
C GLY A 65 3.87 8.70 2.57
N LEU A 66 5.06 8.27 2.16
CA LEU A 66 5.59 8.50 0.81
C LEU A 66 4.77 7.77 -0.26
N GLU A 67 4.39 6.52 0.01
CA GLU A 67 3.62 5.73 -0.94
C GLU A 67 2.17 6.24 -1.05
N LEU A 68 1.61 6.81 0.03
CA LEU A 68 0.36 7.57 -0.02
C LEU A 68 0.46 8.82 -0.91
N VAL A 69 1.57 9.56 -0.84
CA VAL A 69 1.80 10.71 -1.75
C VAL A 69 1.85 10.22 -3.20
N ARG A 70 2.59 9.13 -3.46
CA ARG A 70 2.64 8.54 -4.81
C ARG A 70 1.25 8.13 -5.28
N MET A 71 0.48 7.45 -4.43
CA MET A 71 -0.90 7.03 -4.72
C MET A 71 -1.82 8.21 -5.07
N LEU A 72 -1.72 9.33 -4.34
CA LEU A 72 -2.51 10.53 -4.63
C LEU A 72 -2.18 11.12 -6.01
N ILE A 73 -0.94 10.97 -6.48
CA ILE A 73 -0.50 11.50 -7.77
C ILE A 73 -0.81 10.53 -8.92
N THR A 74 -0.51 9.24 -8.73
CA THR A 74 -0.57 8.23 -9.80
C THR A 74 -1.93 7.54 -9.93
N HIS A 75 -2.82 7.69 -8.94
CA HIS A 75 -4.15 7.05 -8.88
C HIS A 75 -4.15 5.55 -9.20
N SER A 76 -3.05 4.85 -8.92
CA SER A 76 -2.93 3.44 -9.29
C SER A 76 -3.53 2.55 -8.19
N LEU A 77 -4.58 1.79 -8.55
CA LEU A 77 -5.21 0.83 -7.63
C LEU A 77 -4.20 -0.20 -7.10
N GLY A 78 -3.20 -0.58 -7.90
CA GLY A 78 -2.12 -1.48 -7.50
C GLY A 78 -1.27 -0.93 -6.34
N ALA A 79 -0.88 0.35 -6.38
CA ALA A 79 -0.11 0.97 -5.31
C ALA A 79 -0.90 1.00 -3.99
N VAL A 80 -2.22 1.14 -4.05
CA VAL A 80 -3.08 1.07 -2.87
C VAL A 80 -3.00 -0.31 -2.21
N LEU A 81 -3.05 -1.37 -3.01
CA LEU A 81 -3.02 -2.74 -2.47
C LEU A 81 -1.65 -3.07 -1.88
N GLU A 82 -0.56 -2.64 -2.51
CA GLU A 82 0.80 -2.77 -1.99
C GLU A 82 0.97 -2.01 -0.67
N LEU A 83 0.47 -0.77 -0.61
CA LEU A 83 0.45 0.04 0.61
C LEU A 83 -0.35 -0.64 1.72
N LEU A 84 -1.56 -1.13 1.43
CA LEU A 84 -2.41 -1.79 2.42
C LEU A 84 -1.74 -3.07 2.95
N ALA A 85 -1.11 -3.85 2.08
CA ALA A 85 -0.35 -5.05 2.45
C ALA A 85 0.79 -4.70 3.40
N PHE A 86 1.52 -3.62 3.12
CA PHE A 86 2.59 -3.10 3.98
C PHE A 86 2.06 -2.60 5.34
N VAL A 87 0.93 -1.89 5.35
CA VAL A 87 0.29 -1.41 6.60
C VAL A 87 -0.11 -2.57 7.51
N ILE A 88 -0.61 -3.67 6.95
CA ILE A 88 -0.95 -4.88 7.70
C ILE A 88 0.32 -5.54 8.23
N ALA A 89 1.34 -5.73 7.38
CA ALA A 89 2.59 -6.37 7.76
C ALA A 89 3.28 -5.64 8.92
N ARG A 90 3.27 -4.30 8.92
CA ARG A 90 3.84 -3.49 10.00
C ARG A 90 3.19 -3.76 11.37
N LYS A 91 1.91 -4.12 11.43
CA LYS A 91 1.27 -4.44 12.73
C LYS A 91 1.89 -5.66 13.40
N MET A 92 2.53 -6.56 12.65
CA MET A 92 3.24 -7.73 13.19
C MET A 92 4.55 -7.40 13.90
N LEU A 93 5.02 -6.15 13.82
CA LEU A 93 6.25 -5.72 14.49
C LEU A 93 6.00 -5.17 15.91
N LYS A 94 4.75 -5.14 16.36
CA LYS A 94 4.41 -4.66 17.70
C LYS A 94 4.74 -5.76 18.74
N PRO A 95 5.49 -5.47 19.82
CA PRO A 95 5.87 -6.49 20.80
C PRO A 95 4.67 -7.14 21.52
N ASP A 96 3.58 -6.39 21.73
CA ASP A 96 2.39 -6.86 22.46
C ASP A 96 1.27 -7.39 21.52
N LEU A 97 1.60 -8.36 20.68
CA LEU A 97 0.61 -9.01 19.81
C LEU A 97 0.01 -10.23 20.51
N THR A 98 -1.31 -10.28 20.59
CA THR A 98 -1.99 -11.53 20.99
C THR A 98 -2.04 -12.50 19.81
N ALA A 99 -2.20 -13.80 20.09
CA ALA A 99 -2.37 -14.81 19.04
C ALA A 99 -3.56 -14.49 18.11
N VAL A 100 -4.62 -13.88 18.65
CA VAL A 100 -5.80 -13.45 17.89
C VAL A 100 -5.44 -12.31 16.93
N ASP A 101 -4.66 -11.31 17.37
CA ASP A 101 -4.24 -10.20 16.50
C ASP A 101 -3.40 -10.66 15.32
N ILE A 102 -2.54 -11.66 15.55
CA ILE A 102 -1.71 -12.27 14.50
C ILE A 102 -2.61 -12.98 13.49
N ILE A 103 -3.51 -13.85 13.94
CA ILE A 103 -4.43 -14.59 13.06
C ILE A 103 -5.29 -13.63 12.25
N LEU A 104 -5.87 -12.59 12.87
CA LEU A 104 -6.68 -11.60 12.17
C LEU A 104 -5.87 -10.82 11.13
N SER A 105 -4.62 -10.48 11.43
CA SER A 105 -3.76 -9.76 10.47
C SER A 105 -3.36 -10.64 9.29
N VAL A 106 -3.06 -11.92 9.52
CA VAL A 106 -2.78 -12.88 8.45
C VAL A 106 -4.03 -13.10 7.58
N VAL A 107 -5.21 -13.27 8.19
CA VAL A 107 -6.47 -13.39 7.44
C VAL A 107 -6.74 -12.12 6.63
N ALA A 108 -6.56 -10.94 7.20
CA ALA A 108 -6.70 -9.67 6.47
C ALA A 108 -5.74 -9.57 5.28
N PHE A 109 -4.49 -10.00 5.46
CA PHE A 109 -3.49 -10.04 4.39
C PHE A 109 -3.87 -11.01 3.27
N VAL A 110 -4.34 -12.21 3.61
CA VAL A 110 -4.83 -13.21 2.64
C VAL A 110 -6.04 -12.69 1.88
N VAL A 111 -7.01 -12.08 2.55
CA VAL A 111 -8.20 -11.48 1.92
C VAL A 111 -7.80 -10.35 0.97
N LEU A 112 -6.84 -9.51 1.37
CA LEU A 112 -6.32 -8.44 0.50
C LEU A 112 -5.69 -9.02 -0.77
N LEU A 113 -4.84 -10.05 -0.64
CA LEU A 113 -4.22 -10.71 -1.79
C LEU A 113 -5.23 -11.44 -2.68
N ALA A 114 -6.24 -12.07 -2.10
CA ALA A 114 -7.35 -12.67 -2.84
C ALA A 114 -8.14 -11.60 -3.61
N GLY A 115 -8.42 -10.46 -2.96
CA GLY A 115 -9.01 -9.29 -3.57
C GLY A 115 -8.17 -8.79 -4.76
N ARG A 116 -6.84 -8.65 -4.60
CA ARG A 116 -5.93 -8.29 -5.68
C ARG A 116 -6.11 -9.21 -6.89
N LYS A 117 -6.08 -10.54 -6.68
CA LYS A 117 -6.26 -11.53 -7.75
C LYS A 117 -7.61 -11.31 -8.45
N HIS A 118 -8.71 -11.25 -7.72
CA HIS A 118 -10.03 -11.14 -8.33
C HIS A 118 -10.34 -9.78 -8.98
N LEU A 119 -9.82 -8.68 -8.44
CA LEU A 119 -10.03 -7.31 -8.96
C LEU A 119 -9.10 -6.99 -10.15
N MET A 120 -7.82 -7.40 -10.09
CA MET A 120 -6.89 -7.15 -11.20
C MET A 120 -7.14 -8.07 -12.40
N SER A 121 -7.57 -9.32 -12.18
CA SER A 121 -7.92 -10.24 -13.28
C SER A 121 -9.12 -9.78 -14.12
N ARG A 122 -10.06 -9.00 -13.56
CA ARG A 122 -11.25 -8.54 -14.32
C ARG A 122 -11.02 -7.25 -15.11
N THR A 123 -9.96 -6.51 -14.84
CA THR A 123 -9.74 -5.18 -15.45
C THR A 123 -8.76 -5.24 -16.64
N CYS A 124 -7.97 -6.31 -16.79
CA CYS A 124 -6.89 -6.35 -17.79
C CYS A 124 -6.78 -7.63 -18.65
N TYR A 125 -7.58 -8.68 -18.45
CA TYR A 125 -7.59 -9.82 -19.37
C TYR A 125 -8.76 -9.73 -20.34
N GLY A 126 -8.44 -9.58 -21.63
CA GLY A 126 -9.39 -9.88 -22.71
C GLY A 126 -9.80 -11.35 -22.65
N PRO A 127 -11.02 -11.69 -23.10
CA PRO A 127 -11.55 -13.05 -23.02
C PRO A 127 -10.68 -14.01 -23.85
N GLY A 128 -9.81 -14.78 -23.20
CA GLY A 128 -8.99 -15.79 -23.90
C GLY A 128 -7.85 -16.44 -23.11
N GLU A 129 -7.29 -15.79 -22.08
CA GLU A 129 -5.99 -16.24 -21.54
C GLU A 129 -6.03 -16.79 -20.11
N MET A 130 -7.21 -17.05 -19.53
CA MET A 130 -7.33 -17.82 -18.28
C MET A 130 -7.16 -19.34 -18.48
N GLY A 131 -6.76 -19.79 -19.67
CA GLY A 131 -6.69 -21.20 -20.04
C GLY A 131 -5.30 -21.77 -20.31
N ALA A 132 -4.24 -20.96 -20.43
CA ALA A 132 -2.92 -21.46 -20.83
C ALA A 132 -2.00 -21.75 -19.63
N GLU A 133 -1.95 -20.86 -18.63
CA GLU A 133 -1.01 -21.01 -17.51
C GLU A 133 -1.46 -22.00 -16.42
N ALA A 134 -2.73 -22.44 -16.45
CA ALA A 134 -3.19 -23.53 -15.58
C ALA A 134 -2.76 -24.92 -16.07
N ALA A 135 -2.23 -25.03 -17.30
CA ALA A 135 -1.79 -26.29 -17.89
C ALA A 135 -0.26 -26.51 -17.79
N GLU A 136 0.53 -25.49 -17.44
CA GLU A 136 1.99 -25.60 -17.33
C GLU A 136 2.44 -25.91 -15.88
N GLY A 137 1.72 -26.81 -15.23
CA GLY A 137 2.05 -27.36 -13.91
C GLY A 137 1.80 -28.86 -13.78
N ILE A 138 1.39 -29.52 -14.87
CA ILE A 138 1.21 -30.98 -14.93
C ILE A 138 2.22 -31.49 -15.95
N ASP A 139 3.37 -31.95 -15.46
CA ASP A 139 4.32 -32.76 -16.22
C ASP A 139 3.64 -34.07 -16.67
N PRO A 140 3.40 -34.31 -17.98
CA PRO A 140 2.96 -35.58 -18.51
C PRO A 140 4.18 -36.40 -18.99
N GLY A 141 5.29 -36.39 -18.25
CA GLY A 141 6.54 -37.06 -18.60
C GLY A 141 6.78 -38.42 -17.95
N SER A 142 6.01 -38.81 -16.92
CA SER A 142 6.31 -40.02 -16.13
C SER A 142 5.61 -41.30 -16.61
N ALA A 143 5.06 -41.34 -17.83
CA ALA A 143 4.29 -42.50 -18.33
C ALA A 143 4.91 -43.24 -19.53
N ARG A 144 6.12 -42.89 -19.99
CA ARG A 144 6.79 -43.65 -21.06
C ARG A 144 8.29 -43.39 -21.18
N ARG A 145 9.09 -43.96 -20.27
CA ARG A 145 10.40 -44.58 -20.54
C ARG A 145 11.03 -45.10 -19.26
#